data_AF-A0A3D2JWQ7-F1
#
_entry.id   AF-A0A3D2JWQ7-F1
#
_cell.length_a   1.000
_cell.length_b   1.000
_cell.length_c   1.000
_cell.angle_alpha   90.00
_cell.angle_beta   90.00
_cell.angle_gamma   90.00
#
_symmetry.space_group_name_H-M   'P 1'
#
loop_
_entity.id
_entity.type
_entity.pdbx_description
1 polymer ?
#
loop_
_entity_poly.entity_id
_entity_poly.type
_entity_poly.pdbx_seq_one_letter_code
_entity_poly.pdbx_strand_id
1 'polypeptide(L)'
;MTFRNTAAAVPLAILFMLPVSQLWAQEANYSIQTSKGSTLDVFSQLNPVVINRIHSWELALTGPDESPVTGAEIFVTGGMPDHD
;
A
#
# COMPACT_ATOMS: atom_id res chain seq x y z
N MET A 1 -44.33 31.10 27.69
CA MET A 1 -43.42 31.36 26.55
C MET A 1 -42.01 31.04 27.03
N THR A 2 -41.49 29.87 26.68
CA THR A 2 -40.18 29.40 27.14
C THR A 2 -39.48 28.75 25.94
N PHE A 3 -38.52 29.47 25.35
CA PHE A 3 -37.62 28.93 24.34
C PHE A 3 -36.46 28.22 25.06
N ARG A 4 -36.30 26.91 24.82
CA ARG A 4 -35.15 26.13 25.30
C ARG A 4 -34.00 26.29 24.32
N ASN A 5 -32.88 26.78 24.84
CA ASN A 5 -31.61 26.95 24.15
C ASN A 5 -30.94 25.58 23.96
N THR A 6 -30.86 25.07 22.73
CA THR A 6 -30.12 23.84 22.39
C THR A 6 -28.94 24.20 21.49
N ALA A 7 -27.89 24.78 22.07
CA ALA A 7 -26.65 25.09 21.35
C ALA A 7 -25.45 24.65 22.19
N ALA A 8 -25.33 23.34 22.45
CA ALA A 8 -24.13 22.75 23.04
C ALA A 8 -24.09 21.24 22.81
N ALA A 9 -23.99 20.79 21.56
CA ALA A 9 -23.73 19.37 21.26
C ALA A 9 -23.05 19.14 19.89
N VAL A 10 -22.20 20.05 19.42
CA VAL A 10 -21.62 19.94 18.05
C VAL A 10 -20.09 20.11 17.96
N PRO A 11 -19.25 19.57 18.88
CA PRO A 11 -17.85 19.35 18.48
C PRO A 11 -17.44 17.88 18.39
N LEU A 12 -18.26 16.90 18.81
CA LEU A 12 -17.83 15.49 18.83
C LEU A 12 -18.08 14.72 17.53
N ALA A 13 -18.96 15.20 16.65
CA ALA A 13 -19.32 14.49 15.42
C ALA A 13 -18.28 14.61 14.28
N ILE A 14 -17.36 15.59 14.36
CA ILE A 14 -16.40 15.85 13.28
C ILE A 14 -15.19 14.89 13.35
N LEU A 15 -14.91 14.27 14.50
CA LEU A 15 -13.78 13.35 14.65
C LEU A 15 -14.00 11.98 13.98
N PHE A 16 -15.26 11.62 13.66
CA PHE A 16 -15.62 10.32 13.06
C PHE A 16 -15.67 10.31 11.52
N MET A 17 -15.41 11.44 10.85
CA MET A 17 -15.39 11.51 9.39
C MET A 17 -14.00 11.38 8.76
N LEU A 18 -12.99 10.97 9.55
CA LEU A 18 -11.71 10.56 8.97
C LEU A 18 -11.95 9.36 8.04
N PRO A 19 -11.50 9.42 6.77
CA PRO A 19 -11.66 8.31 5.85
C PRO A 19 -10.84 7.13 6.36
N VAL A 20 -11.52 6.14 6.94
CA VAL A 20 -10.92 4.88 7.43
C VAL A 20 -10.20 4.11 6.31
N SER A 21 -10.40 4.49 5.05
CA SER A 21 -9.78 3.86 3.88
C SER A 21 -8.25 3.88 3.89
N GLN A 22 -7.60 4.78 4.62
CA GLN A 22 -6.14 4.81 4.71
C GLN A 22 -5.56 3.83 5.75
N LEU A 23 -6.38 3.23 6.61
CA LEU A 23 -5.91 2.35 7.69
C LEU A 23 -5.61 0.91 7.24
N TRP A 24 -5.90 0.55 5.98
CA TRP A 24 -5.66 -0.80 5.43
C TRP A 24 -4.80 -0.79 4.17
N ALA A 25 -3.89 0.17 4.03
CA ALA A 25 -2.84 0.04 3.03
C ALA A 25 -1.88 -1.08 3.49
N GLN A 26 -1.68 -2.09 2.65
CA GLN A 26 -0.64 -3.08 2.89
C GLN A 26 0.72 -2.39 2.69
N GLU A 27 1.58 -2.45 3.71
CA GLU A 27 2.98 -2.05 3.56
C GLU A 27 3.69 -2.97 2.58
N ALA A 28 4.56 -2.41 1.73
CA ALA A 28 5.35 -3.20 0.81
C ALA A 28 6.27 -4.16 1.58
N ASN A 29 6.36 -5.42 1.13
CA ASN A 29 7.33 -6.36 1.70
C ASN A 29 8.76 -5.96 1.33
N TYR A 30 8.93 -5.41 0.14
CA TYR A 30 10.18 -4.84 -0.35
C TYR A 30 9.88 -3.55 -1.11
N SER A 31 10.68 -2.51 -0.87
CA SER A 31 10.63 -1.26 -1.62
C SER A 31 12.04 -0.90 -2.06
N ILE A 32 12.22 -0.66 -3.36
CA ILE A 32 13.52 -0.37 -3.96
C ILE A 32 13.39 0.89 -4.79
N GLN A 33 14.24 1.87 -4.49
CA GLN A 33 14.37 3.07 -5.31
C GLN A 33 15.60 2.96 -6.23
N THR A 34 15.39 3.26 -7.50
CA THR A 34 16.45 3.30 -8.51
C THR A 34 17.25 4.60 -8.43
N SER A 35 18.45 4.62 -9.00
CA SER A 35 19.27 5.84 -9.10
C SER A 35 18.62 6.97 -9.92
N LYS A 36 17.59 6.64 -10.72
CA LYS A 36 16.82 7.61 -11.51
C LYS A 36 15.57 8.11 -10.79
N GLY A 37 15.30 7.65 -9.57
CA GLY A 37 14.18 8.11 -8.73
C GLY A 37 12.91 7.26 -8.84
N SER A 38 12.80 6.33 -9.78
CA SER A 38 11.69 5.37 -9.84
C SER A 38 11.69 4.44 -8.63
N THR A 39 10.50 4.02 -8.19
CA THR A 39 10.31 3.10 -7.06
C THR A 39 9.61 1.84 -7.53
N LEU A 40 10.12 0.69 -7.09
CA LEU A 40 9.48 -0.62 -7.23
C LEU A 40 9.07 -1.11 -5.85
N ASP A 41 7.76 -1.20 -5.62
CA ASP A 41 7.18 -1.83 -4.44
C ASP A 41 6.69 -3.23 -4.77
N VAL A 42 6.97 -4.17 -3.85
CA VAL A 42 6.67 -5.59 -4.01
C VAL A 42 5.84 -6.06 -2.83
N PHE A 43 4.64 -6.58 -3.13
CA PHE A 43 3.67 -7.04 -2.13
C PHE A 43 3.46 -8.54 -2.27
N SER A 44 3.68 -9.28 -1.19
CA SER A 44 3.23 -10.66 -1.07
C SER A 44 1.73 -10.66 -0.84
N GLN A 45 1.00 -11.49 -1.58
CA GLN A 45 -0.42 -11.70 -1.31
C GLN A 45 -0.67 -12.55 -0.05
N LEU A 46 0.39 -13.09 0.56
CA LEU A 46 0.36 -13.75 1.88
C LEU A 46 1.05 -12.89 2.94
N ASN A 47 0.39 -12.69 4.06
CA ASN A 47 0.96 -12.06 5.25
C ASN A 47 0.67 -12.93 6.49
N PRO A 48 1.69 -13.57 7.11
CA PRO A 48 3.11 -13.51 6.78
C PRO A 48 3.46 -14.28 5.49
N VAL A 49 4.66 -14.04 4.94
CA VAL A 49 5.23 -14.86 3.87
C VAL A 49 5.61 -16.24 4.44
N VAL A 50 5.12 -17.33 3.85
CA VAL A 50 5.28 -18.69 4.38
C VAL A 50 6.13 -19.55 3.46
N ILE A 51 7.29 -20.05 3.93
CA ILE A 51 8.16 -20.91 3.12
C ILE A 51 7.46 -22.18 2.59
N ASN A 52 7.93 -22.72 1.46
CA ASN A 52 7.45 -23.95 0.83
C ASN A 52 5.97 -23.94 0.44
N ARG A 53 5.46 -22.76 0.08
CA ARG A 53 4.13 -22.57 -0.50
C ARG A 53 4.27 -21.83 -1.82
N ILE A 54 3.26 -21.96 -2.67
CA ILE A 54 3.15 -21.13 -3.87
C ILE A 54 2.69 -19.74 -3.41
N HIS A 55 3.37 -18.71 -3.90
CA HIS A 55 3.05 -17.32 -3.62
C HIS A 55 2.75 -16.58 -4.92
N SER A 56 1.92 -15.56 -4.80
CA SER A 56 1.75 -14.53 -5.83
C SER A 56 2.25 -13.21 -5.27
N TRP A 57 2.90 -12.45 -6.14
CA TRP A 57 3.44 -11.14 -5.82
C TRP A 57 2.75 -10.10 -6.69
N GLU A 58 2.42 -8.96 -6.10
CA GLU A 58 1.97 -7.78 -6.81
C GLU A 58 3.12 -6.77 -6.86
N LEU A 59 3.33 -6.16 -8.03
CA LEU A 59 4.41 -5.21 -8.28
C LEU A 59 3.79 -3.85 -8.62
N ALA A 60 4.17 -2.81 -7.90
CA ALA A 60 3.85 -1.44 -8.25
C ALA A 60 5.14 -0.71 -8.66
N LEU A 61 5.20 -0.29 -9.92
CA LEU A 61 6.32 0.48 -10.45
C LEU A 61 5.87 1.93 -10.69
N THR A 62 6.50 2.85 -9.97
CA THR A 62 6.25 4.30 -10.10
C THR A 62 7.50 5.04 -10.58
N GLY A 63 7.27 6.08 -11.37
CA GLY A 63 8.31 7.00 -11.82
C GLY A 63 8.78 7.95 -10.72
N PRO A 64 9.76 8.81 -11.02
CA PRO A 64 10.30 9.80 -10.06
C PRO A 64 9.26 10.85 -9.61
N ASP A 65 8.20 11.00 -10.38
CA ASP A 65 7.05 11.86 -10.12
C ASP A 65 5.87 11.10 -9.46
N GLU A 66 6.14 9.89 -8.95
CA GLU A 66 5.15 8.97 -8.36
C GLU A 66 4.07 8.48 -9.35
N SER A 67 4.21 8.78 -10.65
CA SER A 67 3.26 8.33 -11.67
C SER A 67 3.45 6.84 -11.98
N PRO A 68 2.37 6.08 -12.27
CA PRO A 68 2.50 4.70 -12.70
C PRO A 68 3.28 4.59 -14.01
N VAL A 69 4.27 3.69 -14.04
CA VAL A 69 4.97 3.37 -15.28
C VAL A 69 4.11 2.46 -16.14
N THR A 70 3.75 2.90 -17.34
CA THR A 70 2.93 2.13 -18.29
C THR A 70 3.79 1.47 -19.37
N GLY A 71 3.35 0.31 -19.88
CA GLY A 71 4.06 -0.39 -20.95
C GLY A 71 5.43 -0.96 -20.54
N ALA A 72 5.65 -1.18 -19.25
CA ALA A 72 6.88 -1.79 -18.75
C ALA A 72 6.98 -3.27 -19.15
N GLU A 73 8.16 -3.68 -19.57
CA GLU A 73 8.52 -5.10 -19.67
C GLU A 73 9.13 -5.54 -18.34
N ILE A 74 8.58 -6.60 -17.75
CA ILE A 74 9.04 -7.13 -16.47
C ILE A 74 9.65 -8.51 -16.71
N PHE A 75 10.93 -8.65 -16.35
CA PHE A 75 11.65 -9.91 -16.38
C PHE A 75 12.00 -10.32 -14.95
N VAL A 76 11.54 -11.50 -14.54
CA VAL A 76 11.96 -12.10 -13.27
C VAL A 76 13.08 -13.08 -13.59
N THR A 77 14.25 -12.84 -13.01
CA THR A 77 15.41 -13.74 -13.11
C THR A 77 15.77 -14.22 -11.72
N GLY A 78 16.10 -15.50 -11.59
CA GLY A 78 16.41 -16.13 -10.31
C GLY A 78 15.84 -17.54 -10.19
N GLY A 79 16.47 -18.32 -9.31
CA GLY A 79 16.14 -19.68 -8.91
C GLY A 79 16.84 -19.95 -7.57
N MET A 80 16.64 -21.12 -6.96
CA MET A 80 17.39 -21.50 -5.77
C MET A 80 18.77 -21.99 -6.23
N PRO A 81 19.89 -21.25 -6.01
CA PRO A 81 21.18 -21.59 -6.60
C PRO A 81 21.69 -22.99 -6.20
N ASP A 82 21.24 -23.48 -5.04
CA ASP A 82 21.68 -24.73 -4.45
C ASP A 82 20.82 -25.95 -4.86
N HIS A 83 19.89 -25.81 -5.82
CA HIS A 83 18.97 -26.88 -6.22
C HIS A 83 18.90 -27.14 -7.74
N ASP A 84 19.97 -26.85 -8.48
CA ASP A 84 20.16 -27.38 -9.84
C ASP A 84 20.58 -28.86 -9.84
#